data_AF-A0A1H9XV04-F1
#
_entry.id   AF-A0A1H9XV04-F1
#
_cell.length_a   1.000
_cell.length_b   1.000
_cell.length_c   1.000
_cell.angle_alpha   90.00
_cell.angle_beta   90.00
_cell.angle_gamma   90.00
#
_symmetry.space_group_name_H-M   'P 1'
#
loop_
_entity.id
_entity.type
_entity.pdbx_description
1 polymer ?
#
loop_
_entity_poly.entity_id
_entity_poly.type
_entity_poly.pdbx_seq_one_letter_code
_entity_poly.pdbx_strand_id
1 'polypeptide(L)' 'PHVAVEDMRPGDLIIYFDDASHVALYVGDGTIIHAPRPGRTVTLAGAGSMPILGVVRPDA' A
#
# COMPACT_ATOMS: atom_id res chain seq x y z
N PRO A 1 9.98 -1.55 10.04
CA PRO A 1 10.33 -2.98 9.83
C PRO A 1 9.55 -3.58 8.65
N HIS A 2 10.10 -4.59 7.94
CA HIS A 2 9.36 -5.31 6.88
C HIS A 2 8.30 -6.22 7.48
N VAL A 3 7.13 -6.32 6.85
CA VAL A 3 5.98 -7.12 7.30
C VAL A 3 5.54 -8.06 6.18
N ALA A 4 5.16 -9.29 6.53
CA ALA A 4 4.56 -10.21 5.56
C ALA A 4 3.20 -9.66 5.09
N VAL A 5 2.85 -9.90 3.83
CA VAL A 5 1.59 -9.40 3.24
C VAL A 5 0.37 -9.88 4.04
N GLU A 6 0.40 -11.12 4.54
CA GLU A 6 -0.68 -11.70 5.36
C GLU A 6 -0.81 -11.08 6.76
N ASP A 7 0.26 -10.47 7.28
CA ASP A 7 0.34 -9.86 8.61
C ASP A 7 0.09 -8.34 8.58
N MET A 8 -0.27 -7.79 7.41
CA MET A 8 -0.49 -6.36 7.26
C MET A 8 -1.73 -5.90 8.05
N ARG A 9 -1.63 -4.75 8.70
CA ARG A 9 -2.71 -4.13 9.49
C ARG A 9 -2.93 -2.68 9.05
N PRO A 10 -4.13 -2.10 9.28
CA PRO A 10 -4.37 -0.69 8.99
C PRO A 10 -3.25 0.19 9.55
N GLY A 11 -2.67 1.05 8.72
CA GLY A 11 -1.51 1.87 9.06
C GLY A 11 -0.20 1.42 8.40
N ASP A 12 -0.09 0.16 7.93
CA ASP A 12 1.07 -0.30 7.20
C ASP A 12 1.13 0.33 5.79
N LEU A 13 2.36 0.59 5.30
CA LEU A 13 2.60 1.12 3.97
C LEU A 13 2.89 -0.02 2.99
N ILE A 14 2.18 -0.03 1.86
CA ILE A 14 2.42 -0.97 0.77
C ILE A 14 3.22 -0.27 -0.32
N ILE A 15 4.39 -0.82 -0.64
CA ILE A 15 5.28 -0.36 -1.71
C ILE A 15 5.00 -1.20 -2.96
N TYR A 16 4.82 -0.54 -4.10
CA TYR A 16 4.48 -1.18 -5.36
C TYR A 16 5.59 -1.02 -6.40
N PHE A 17 5.60 -1.97 -7.34
CA PHE A 17 6.53 -2.07 -8.46
C PHE A 17 7.97 -2.36 -8.03
N ASP A 18 8.74 -3.01 -8.90
CA ASP A 18 10.14 -3.39 -8.64
C ASP A 18 11.06 -2.19 -8.40
N ASP A 19 10.71 -1.04 -8.96
CA ASP A 19 11.39 0.25 -8.78
C ASP A 19 10.88 1.10 -7.60
N ALA A 20 9.94 0.58 -6.81
CA ALA A 20 9.31 1.29 -5.69
C ALA A 20 8.64 2.63 -6.08
N SER A 21 8.14 2.74 -7.31
CA SER A 21 7.59 3.99 -7.86
C SER A 21 6.25 4.45 -7.27
N HIS A 22 5.54 3.58 -6.53
CA HIS A 22 4.25 3.94 -5.92
C HIS A 22 4.10 3.40 -4.50
N VAL A 23 3.41 4.16 -3.65
CA VAL A 23 3.10 3.79 -2.26
C VAL A 23 1.62 4.03 -1.97
N ALA A 24 1.05 3.17 -1.14
CA ALA A 24 -0.28 3.35 -0.57
C ALA A 24 -0.30 3.02 0.92
N LEU A 25 -1.29 3.56 1.62
CA LEU A 25 -1.58 3.21 3.01
C LEU A 25 -2.62 2.09 3.03
N TYR A 26 -2.34 0.99 3.71
CA TYR A 26 -3.32 -0.06 3.96
C TYR A 26 -4.33 0.40 5.01
N VAL A 27 -5.62 0.22 4.73
CA VAL A 27 -6.74 0.66 5.59
C VAL A 27 -7.59 -0.48 6.12
N GLY A 28 -7.20 -1.73 5.88
CA GLY A 28 -7.94 -2.93 6.29
C GLY A 28 -8.74 -3.57 5.17
N ASP A 29 -9.26 -4.77 5.40
CA ASP A 29 -10.15 -5.51 4.50
C ASP A 29 -9.65 -5.60 3.04
N GLY A 30 -8.35 -5.79 2.85
CA GLY A 30 -7.75 -5.86 1.52
C GLY A 30 -7.79 -4.53 0.74
N THR A 31 -8.01 -3.40 1.41
CA THR A 31 -8.19 -2.08 0.81
C THR A 31 -7.05 -1.12 1.16
N ILE A 32 -6.71 -0.25 0.21
CA ILE A 32 -5.73 0.83 0.35
C ILE A 32 -6.36 2.19 0.11
N ILE A 33 -5.74 3.25 0.64
CA ILE A 33 -5.93 4.63 0.20
C ILE A 33 -4.64 5.14 -0.48
N HIS A 34 -4.79 5.73 -1.66
CA HIS A 34 -3.64 6.25 -2.43
C HIS A 34 -3.99 7.46 -3.31
N ALA A 35 -2.97 8.14 -3.82
CA ALA A 35 -3.08 9.15 -4.88
C ALA A 35 -2.65 8.54 -6.23
N PRO A 36 -3.58 8.08 -7.09
CA PRO A 36 -3.24 7.15 -8.18
C PRO A 36 -2.38 7.73 -9.30
N ARG A 37 -2.54 9.02 -9.63
CA ARG A 37 -1.78 9.75 -10.66
C ARG A 37 -2.13 11.24 -10.66
N PRO A 38 -1.32 12.11 -11.30
CA PRO A 38 -1.62 13.53 -11.42
C PRO A 38 -3.03 13.80 -11.97
N GLY A 39 -3.71 14.80 -11.40
CA GLY A 39 -5.06 15.20 -11.79
C GLY A 39 -6.18 14.28 -11.29
N ARG A 40 -5.88 13.26 -10.49
CA ARG A 40 -6.88 12.39 -9.85
C ARG A 40 -6.93 12.65 -8.34
N THR A 41 -8.11 12.43 -7.78
CA THR A 41 -8.33 12.54 -6.33
C THR A 41 -7.82 11.30 -5.61
N VAL A 42 -7.42 11.49 -4.35
CA VAL A 42 -7.17 10.40 -3.40
C VAL A 42 -8.39 9.48 -3.35
N THR A 43 -8.17 8.17 -3.44
CA THR A 43 -9.25 7.20 -3.57
C THR A 43 -8.89 5.86 -2.92
N LEU A 44 -9.90 5.01 -2.77
CA LEU A 44 -9.75 3.64 -2.30
C LEU A 44 -9.55 2.68 -3.48
N ALA A 45 -8.72 1.66 -3.28
CA ALA A 45 -8.53 0.57 -4.22
C ALA A 45 -8.19 -0.73 -3.48
N GLY A 46 -8.22 -1.87 -4.17
CA GLY A 46 -7.73 -3.13 -3.60
C GLY A 46 -6.21 -3.12 -3.43
N ALA A 47 -5.71 -3.67 -2.32
CA ALA A 47 -4.27 -3.81 -2.06
C ALA A 47 -3.55 -4.64 -3.13
N GLY A 48 -4.23 -5.63 -3.71
CA GLY A 48 -3.72 -6.45 -4.81
C GLY A 48 -3.93 -5.85 -6.20
N SER A 49 -4.36 -4.59 -6.33
CA SER A 49 -4.63 -3.98 -7.63
C SER A 49 -3.37 -3.63 -8.43
N MET A 50 -2.20 -3.66 -7.79
CA MET A 50 -0.89 -3.37 -8.35
C MET A 50 0.15 -4.39 -7.81
N PRO A 51 1.26 -4.66 -8.52
CA PRO A 51 2.31 -5.57 -8.04
C PRO A 51 2.97 -5.07 -6.75
N ILE A 52 2.85 -5.86 -5.67
CA ILE A 52 3.42 -5.52 -4.36
C ILE A 52 4.91 -5.86 -4.35
N LEU A 53 5.76 -4.87 -4.05
CA LEU A 53 7.17 -5.06 -3.77
C LEU A 53 7.39 -5.46 -2.30
N GLY A 54 6.65 -4.85 -1.38
CA GLY A 54 6.74 -5.17 0.04
C GLY A 54 5.84 -4.31 0.93
N VAL A 55 5.74 -4.70 2.19
CA VAL A 55 4.97 -3.99 3.22
C VAL A 55 5.92 -3.51 4.32
N VAL A 56 5.73 -2.26 4.77
CA VAL A 56 6.52 -1.63 5.82
C VAL A 56 5.61 -1.16 6.94
N ARG A 57 5.93 -1.53 8.17
CA ARG A 57 5.34 -0.98 9.38
C ARG A 57 6.22 0.17 9.90
N PRO A 58 5.76 1.42 9.83
CA PRO A 58 6.57 2.60 10.15
C PRO A 58 6.71 2.86 11.65
N ASP A 59 5.81 2.32 12.47
CA ASP A 59 5.76 2.51 13.94
C ASP A 59 6.43 1.37 14.73
N ALA A 60 7.10 0.45 14.03
CA ALA A 60 7.81 -0.68 14.63
C ALA A 60 9.31 -0.45 14.77
#